data_AF-A0A945YA66-F1
#
_entry.id   AF-A0A945YA66-F1
#
_cell.length_a   1.000
_cell.length_b   1.000
_cell.length_c   1.000
_cell.angle_alpha   90.00
_cell.angle_beta   90.00
_cell.angle_gamma   90.00
#
_symmetry.space_group_name_H-M   'P 1'
#
loop_
_entity.id
_entity.type
_entity.pdbx_description
1 polymer ?
#
loop_
_entity_poly.entity_id
_entity_poly.type
_entity_poly.pdbx_seq_one_letter_code
_entity_poly.pdbx_strand_id
1 'polypeptide(L)'
;GEPLTISGKVKALTDGEWTVRGPMYTGLVVQMGPTAVLDTGKMQIVVVSRHHEPWDQGVFLSVGIDPAHKRYVLLKSRIHYRAGFAPIAKHTITLDGVGVTTSDNSLLKYQNVRRPIYPLDNINEPGPG
;
A
#
# COMPACT_ATOMS: atom_id res chain seq x y z
N GLY A 1 4.66 -11.23 -5.54
CA GLY A 1 6.09 -11.09 -5.87
C GLY A 1 6.87 -12.07 -5.03
N GLU A 2 8.07 -12.43 -5.48
CA GLU A 2 8.97 -13.30 -4.73
C GLU A 2 9.40 -12.66 -3.40
N PRO A 3 9.63 -13.44 -2.33
CA PRO A 3 10.15 -12.94 -1.08
C PRO A 3 11.51 -12.26 -1.27
N LEU A 4 11.71 -11.12 -0.59
CA LEU A 4 12.98 -10.40 -0.60
C LEU A 4 13.71 -10.59 0.72
N THR A 5 14.91 -11.14 0.69
CA THR A 5 15.79 -11.22 1.86
C THR A 5 16.56 -9.91 2.03
N ILE A 6 16.40 -9.28 3.19
CA ILE A 6 17.08 -8.03 3.55
C ILE A 6 17.64 -8.11 4.97
N SER A 7 18.68 -7.33 5.24
CA SER A 7 19.28 -7.20 6.57
C SER A 7 19.28 -5.74 7.00
N GLY A 8 19.13 -5.50 8.31
CA GLY A 8 19.06 -4.16 8.87
C GLY A 8 18.98 -4.18 10.39
N LYS A 9 18.96 -2.99 10.98
CA LYS A 9 18.79 -2.78 12.42
C LYS A 9 17.32 -2.55 12.75
N VAL A 10 16.80 -3.22 13.76
CA VAL A 10 15.50 -2.88 14.34
C VAL A 10 15.63 -1.56 15.11
N LYS A 11 14.94 -0.51 14.65
CA LYS A 11 14.99 0.84 15.24
C LYS A 11 13.89 1.10 16.25
N ALA A 12 12.75 0.43 16.09
CA ALA A 12 11.59 0.56 16.96
C ALA A 12 10.78 -0.74 16.95
N LEU A 13 10.14 -1.04 18.08
CA LEU A 13 9.14 -2.07 18.27
C LEU A 13 7.96 -1.45 19.02
N THR A 14 6.74 -1.66 18.54
CA THR A 14 5.51 -1.10 19.11
C THR A 14 4.35 -2.08 18.93
N ASP A 15 3.25 -1.84 19.65
CA ASP A 15 1.98 -2.57 19.45
C ASP A 15 1.15 -2.03 18.28
N GLY A 16 1.67 -1.03 17.56
CA GLY A 16 1.08 -0.51 16.33
C GLY A 16 -0.23 0.25 16.52
N GLU A 17 -0.49 0.77 17.72
CA GLU A 17 -1.69 1.55 18.03
C GLU A 17 -1.47 3.06 17.83
N TRP A 18 -2.40 3.72 17.13
CA TRP A 18 -2.39 5.17 16.95
C TRP A 18 -3.76 5.71 16.56
N THR A 19 -3.97 7.01 16.77
CA THR A 19 -5.22 7.70 16.42
C THR A 19 -5.07 8.49 15.13
N VAL A 20 -6.02 8.32 14.22
CA VAL A 20 -6.05 9.01 12.93
C VAL A 20 -6.26 10.52 13.11
N ARG A 21 -5.41 11.32 12.47
CA ARG A 21 -5.44 12.79 12.54
C ARG A 21 -5.78 13.47 11.22
N GLY A 22 -5.61 12.78 10.10
CA GLY A 22 -5.95 13.26 8.78
C GLY A 22 -7.47 13.30 8.54
N PRO A 23 -7.88 13.77 7.35
CA PRO A 23 -9.27 14.08 7.04
C PRO A 23 -10.16 12.83 6.85
N MET A 24 -9.56 11.67 6.57
CA MET A 24 -10.27 10.40 6.41
C MET A 24 -10.20 9.62 7.73
N TYR A 25 -11.34 9.21 8.30
CA TYR A 25 -11.43 8.46 9.56
C TYR A 25 -10.86 9.15 10.82
N THR A 26 -10.87 10.50 10.86
CA THR A 26 -10.39 11.27 12.01
C THR A 26 -10.94 10.75 13.35
N GLY A 27 -10.06 10.57 14.34
CA GLY A 27 -10.42 10.09 15.67
C GLY A 27 -10.52 8.58 15.83
N LEU A 28 -10.50 7.81 14.73
CA LEU A 28 -10.45 6.35 14.79
C LEU A 28 -9.12 5.88 15.39
N VAL A 29 -9.17 4.88 16.27
CA VAL A 29 -7.98 4.16 16.73
C VAL A 29 -7.66 3.04 15.74
N VAL A 30 -6.46 3.07 15.18
CA VAL A 30 -5.92 2.04 14.29
C VAL A 30 -5.04 1.10 15.09
N GLN A 31 -5.13 -0.20 14.80
CA GLN A 31 -4.28 -1.23 15.37
C GLN A 31 -3.57 -2.04 14.29
N MET A 32 -2.28 -1.76 14.08
CA MET A 32 -1.41 -2.49 13.15
C MET A 32 -0.86 -3.80 13.74
N GLY A 33 -1.13 -4.06 15.03
CA GLY A 33 -0.54 -5.16 15.81
C GLY A 33 0.95 -4.95 16.04
N PRO A 34 1.68 -5.97 16.56
CA PRO A 34 3.13 -5.94 16.65
C PRO A 34 3.77 -5.37 15.39
N THR A 35 4.49 -4.26 15.55
CA THR A 35 5.03 -3.44 14.47
C THR A 35 6.49 -3.15 14.75
N ALA A 36 7.33 -3.30 13.72
CA ALA A 36 8.76 -3.06 13.79
C ALA A 36 9.19 -2.05 12.72
N VAL A 37 10.20 -1.23 13.03
CA VAL A 37 10.92 -0.45 12.03
C VAL A 37 12.25 -1.13 11.75
N LEU A 38 12.41 -1.63 10.52
CA LEU A 38 13.68 -2.16 10.03
C LEU A 38 14.43 -1.08 9.24
N ASP A 39 15.64 -0.76 9.66
CA ASP A 39 16.51 0.20 9.00
C ASP A 39 17.67 -0.52 8.32
N THR A 40 17.67 -0.47 6.99
CA THR A 40 18.71 -1.08 6.13
C THR A 40 19.90 -0.15 5.90
N GLY A 41 19.89 1.05 6.49
CA GLY A 41 20.84 2.14 6.20
C GLY A 41 20.49 2.94 4.94
N LYS A 42 19.77 2.33 3.99
CA LYS A 42 19.30 3.00 2.75
C LYS A 42 17.80 3.31 2.78
N MET A 43 17.04 2.49 3.50
CA MET A 43 15.58 2.55 3.59
C MET A 43 15.14 2.12 4.99
N GLN A 44 14.15 2.84 5.52
CA GLN A 44 13.41 2.44 6.71
C GLN A 44 12.08 1.80 6.28
N ILE A 45 11.80 0.63 6.82
CA ILE A 45 10.65 -0.20 6.45
C ILE A 45 9.80 -0.40 7.70
N VAL A 46 8.54 -0.01 7.62
CA VAL A 46 7.55 -0.31 8.67
C VAL A 46 6.97 -1.69 8.37
N VAL A 47 7.24 -2.65 9.24
CA VAL A 47 6.73 -4.02 9.16
C VAL A 47 5.59 -4.15 10.14
N VAL A 48 4.40 -4.45 9.64
CA VAL A 48 3.17 -4.60 10.43
C VAL A 48 2.68 -6.04 10.40
N SER A 49 2.05 -6.50 11.47
CA SER A 49 1.51 -7.87 11.58
C SER A 49 0.04 -7.97 11.20
N ARG A 50 -0.74 -6.88 11.34
CA ARG A 50 -2.12 -6.79 10.86
C ARG A 50 -2.17 -5.96 9.59
N HIS A 51 -2.96 -6.43 8.62
CA HIS A 51 -3.13 -5.75 7.35
C HIS A 51 -3.67 -4.32 7.55
N HIS A 52 -2.97 -3.34 6.99
CA HIS A 52 -3.34 -1.94 7.06
C HIS A 52 -2.87 -1.22 5.79
N GLU A 53 -3.76 -0.46 5.16
CA GLU A 53 -3.38 0.41 4.03
C GLU A 53 -2.95 1.79 4.58
N PRO A 54 -1.83 2.37 4.10
CA PRO A 54 -1.30 3.63 4.63
C PRO A 54 -2.05 4.85 4.06
N TRP A 55 -3.26 5.11 4.56
CA TRP A 55 -4.07 6.27 4.15
C TRP A 55 -3.79 7.54 4.97
N ASP A 56 -3.11 7.42 6.12
CA ASP A 56 -2.77 8.53 7.03
C ASP A 56 -1.29 8.47 7.45
N GLN A 57 -0.71 9.64 7.75
CA GLN A 57 0.70 9.75 8.16
C GLN A 57 0.98 9.10 9.52
N GLY A 58 -0.05 8.87 10.35
CA GLY A 58 0.04 8.19 11.63
C GLY A 58 0.69 6.81 11.57
N VAL A 59 0.61 6.12 10.43
CA VAL A 59 1.33 4.85 10.17
C VAL A 59 2.85 4.98 10.35
N PHE A 60 3.42 6.15 10.05
CA PHE A 60 4.85 6.44 10.21
C PHE A 60 5.12 7.19 11.52
N LEU A 61 4.29 8.17 11.85
CA LEU A 61 4.48 9.01 13.04
C LEU A 61 4.42 8.17 14.33
N SER A 62 3.53 7.18 14.38
CA SER A 62 3.40 6.26 15.53
C SER A 62 4.66 5.44 15.83
N VAL A 63 5.53 5.27 14.82
CA VAL A 63 6.79 4.54 14.95
C VAL A 63 8.02 5.46 14.89
N GLY A 64 7.82 6.77 15.09
CA GLY A 64 8.90 7.76 15.16
C GLY A 64 9.49 8.16 13.80
N ILE A 65 8.78 7.89 12.70
CA ILE A 65 9.17 8.33 11.36
C ILE A 65 8.29 9.51 10.96
N ASP A 66 8.89 10.67 10.76
CA ASP A 66 8.20 11.79 10.14
C ASP A 66 8.34 11.71 8.61
N PRO A 67 7.24 11.44 7.86
CA PRO A 67 7.28 11.33 6.41
C PRO A 67 7.58 12.67 5.73
N ALA A 68 7.28 13.82 6.35
CA ALA A 68 7.56 15.14 5.78
C ALA A 68 9.07 15.44 5.68
N HIS A 69 9.88 14.76 6.50
CA HIS A 69 11.33 14.85 6.49
C HIS A 69 12.02 13.80 5.58
N LYS A 70 11.26 13.04 4.78
CA LYS A 70 11.81 12.04 3.86
C LYS A 70 11.85 12.57 2.43
N ARG A 71 12.94 12.26 1.72
CA ARG A 71 13.08 12.57 0.29
C ARG A 71 12.08 11.79 -0.57
N TYR A 72 11.78 10.55 -0.16
CA TYR A 72 10.82 9.67 -0.82
C TYR A 72 10.04 8.89 0.24
N VAL A 73 8.75 8.69 -0.04
CA VAL A 73 7.86 7.82 0.76
C VAL A 73 7.19 6.84 -0.20
N LEU A 74 7.38 5.55 0.04
CA LEU A 74 6.76 4.49 -0.74
C LEU A 74 5.53 3.97 -0.02
N LEU A 75 4.38 3.98 -0.70
CA LEU A 75 3.08 3.60 -0.13
C LEU A 75 2.46 2.51 -0.99
N LYS A 76 2.08 1.37 -0.38
CA LYS A 76 1.27 0.36 -1.05
C LYS A 76 -0.21 0.73 -0.95
N SER A 77 -0.63 1.69 -1.76
CA SER A 77 -2.02 2.17 -1.84
C SER A 77 -2.33 2.59 -3.28
N ARG A 78 -3.61 2.54 -3.69
CA ARG A 78 -4.05 3.06 -5.00
C ARG A 78 -4.53 4.50 -4.93
N ILE A 79 -5.38 4.83 -3.95
CA ILE A 79 -6.10 6.11 -3.91
C ILE A 79 -6.06 6.74 -2.52
N HIS A 80 -6.29 5.97 -1.45
CA HIS A 80 -6.50 6.53 -0.12
C HIS A 80 -5.28 7.25 0.46
N TYR A 81 -4.07 6.91 0.02
CA TYR A 81 -2.87 7.68 0.42
C TYR A 81 -2.98 9.18 0.14
N ARG A 82 -3.77 9.60 -0.86
CA ARG A 82 -3.91 11.01 -1.22
C ARG A 82 -4.50 11.82 -0.07
N ALA A 83 -5.38 11.24 0.74
CA ALA A 83 -5.99 11.92 1.87
C ALA A 83 -4.97 12.34 2.93
N GLY A 84 -4.04 11.44 3.29
CA GLY A 84 -3.02 11.71 4.30
C GLY A 84 -1.73 12.35 3.76
N PHE A 85 -1.32 12.03 2.53
CA PHE A 85 0.02 12.33 2.05
C PHE A 85 0.09 13.39 0.93
N ALA A 86 -1.02 13.68 0.22
CA ALA A 86 -0.99 14.70 -0.83
C ALA A 86 -0.53 16.09 -0.32
N PRO A 87 -0.90 16.55 0.89
CA PRO A 87 -0.45 17.86 1.39
C PRO A 87 1.08 17.99 1.60
N ILE A 88 1.79 16.87 1.78
CA ILE A 88 3.25 16.85 2.00
C ILE A 88 4.04 16.42 0.76
N ALA A 89 3.36 15.98 -0.30
CA ALA A 89 3.99 15.47 -1.51
C ALA A 89 4.14 16.57 -2.57
N LYS A 90 5.36 16.77 -3.08
CA LYS A 90 5.61 17.67 -4.24
C LYS A 90 5.18 17.03 -5.56
N HIS A 91 5.40 15.73 -5.70
CA HIS A 91 5.05 14.93 -6.87
C HIS A 91 4.64 13.53 -6.44
N THR A 92 3.74 12.91 -7.21
CA THR A 92 3.37 11.51 -7.03
C THR A 92 3.74 10.72 -8.28
N ILE A 93 4.38 9.57 -8.09
CA ILE A 93 4.70 8.61 -9.16
C ILE A 93 3.95 7.32 -8.85
N THR A 94 3.04 6.91 -9.73
CA THR A 94 2.35 5.62 -9.62
C THR A 94 3.27 4.52 -10.13
N LEU A 95 3.47 3.48 -9.31
CA LEU A 95 4.25 2.31 -9.68
C LEU A 95 3.31 1.16 -9.99
N ASP A 96 3.49 0.55 -11.17
CA ASP A 96 2.81 -0.69 -11.52
C ASP A 96 3.73 -1.87 -11.17
N GLY A 97 3.29 -2.67 -10.20
CA GLY A 97 4.04 -3.82 -9.71
C GLY A 97 3.22 -5.09 -9.89
N VAL A 98 3.87 -6.19 -10.25
CA VAL A 98 3.22 -7.48 -10.42
C VAL A 98 2.58 -7.93 -9.10
N GLY A 99 1.27 -8.17 -9.11
CA GLY A 99 0.54 -8.64 -7.94
C GLY A 99 -0.96 -8.74 -8.16
N VAL A 100 -1.66 -9.31 -7.18
CA VAL A 100 -3.11 -9.58 -7.22
C VAL A 100 -4.01 -8.33 -7.27
N THR A 101 -3.42 -7.14 -7.19
CA THR A 101 -4.12 -5.84 -7.28
C THR A 101 -3.73 -5.05 -8.54
N THR A 102 -3.14 -5.73 -9.54
CA THR A 102 -2.85 -5.12 -10.85
C THR A 102 -4.12 -4.66 -11.55
N SER A 103 -3.99 -3.63 -12.38
CA SER A 103 -5.07 -3.18 -13.27
C SER A 103 -5.10 -3.97 -14.59
N ASP A 104 -4.07 -4.76 -14.87
CA ASP A 104 -4.00 -5.64 -16.02
C ASP A 104 -4.67 -6.98 -15.72
N ASN A 105 -5.94 -7.11 -16.13
CA ASN A 105 -6.71 -8.33 -15.92
C ASN A 105 -6.13 -9.54 -16.68
N SER A 106 -5.30 -9.33 -17.72
CA SER A 106 -4.68 -10.45 -18.46
C SER A 106 -3.69 -11.24 -17.61
N LEU A 107 -3.14 -10.63 -16.55
CA LEU A 107 -2.19 -11.27 -15.63
C LEU A 107 -2.87 -12.18 -14.59
N LEU A 108 -4.21 -12.19 -14.55
CA LEU A 108 -4.99 -12.95 -13.57
C LEU A 108 -5.73 -14.12 -14.23
N LYS A 109 -5.70 -15.30 -13.61
CA LYS A 109 -6.44 -16.48 -14.08
C LYS A 109 -7.83 -16.53 -13.46
N TYR A 110 -8.85 -16.15 -14.22
CA TYR A 110 -10.26 -16.22 -13.83
C TYR A 110 -10.85 -17.59 -14.15
N GLN A 111 -11.42 -18.28 -13.16
CA GLN A 111 -12.01 -19.63 -13.34
C GLN A 111 -13.55 -19.63 -13.20
N ASN A 112 -14.11 -18.82 -12.30
CA ASN A 112 -15.53 -18.85 -11.93
C ASN A 112 -16.30 -17.58 -12.36
N VAL A 113 -15.86 -16.92 -13.42
CA VAL A 113 -16.50 -15.69 -13.91
C VAL A 113 -17.53 -16.06 -14.97
N ARG A 114 -18.73 -15.48 -14.88
CA ARG A 114 -19.78 -15.64 -15.90
C ARG A 114 -19.33 -14.94 -17.19
N ARG A 115 -19.24 -15.70 -18.28
CA ARG A 115 -18.80 -15.22 -19.60
C ARG A 115 -19.99 -15.18 -20.59
N PRO A 116 -19.96 -14.31 -21.61
CA PRO A 116 -18.89 -13.37 -21.93
C PRO A 116 -18.92 -12.11 -21.04
N ILE A 117 -17.76 -11.56 -20.70
CA ILE A 117 -17.63 -10.32 -19.93
C ILE A 117 -16.47 -9.45 -20.44
N TYR A 118 -16.76 -8.20 -20.80
CA TYR A 118 -15.72 -7.21 -21.10
C TYR A 118 -14.98 -6.82 -19.80
N PRO A 119 -13.64 -6.70 -19.78
CA PRO A 119 -12.69 -6.76 -20.89
C PRO A 119 -12.04 -8.14 -21.13
N LEU A 120 -12.51 -9.20 -20.46
CA LEU A 120 -11.93 -10.55 -20.60
C LEU A 120 -12.33 -11.25 -21.91
N ASP A 121 -13.49 -10.87 -22.44
CA ASP A 121 -14.08 -11.39 -23.66
C ASP A 121 -14.37 -10.22 -24.63
N ASN A 122 -13.98 -10.38 -25.89
CA ASN A 122 -14.37 -9.47 -26.96
C ASN A 122 -15.84 -9.72 -27.35
N ILE A 123 -16.76 -9.09 -26.61
CA ILE A 123 -18.21 -9.16 -26.84
C ILE A 123 -18.69 -8.57 -28.18
N ASN A 124 -17.80 -7.93 -28.95
CA ASN A 124 -18.12 -7.30 -30.24
C ASN A 124 -17.51 -8.02 -31.46
N GLU A 125 -16.88 -9.18 -31.29
CA GLU A 125 -16.44 -9.97 -32.44
C GLU A 125 -17.64 -10.65 -33.12
N PRO A 126 -17.89 -10.41 -34.42
CA PRO A 126 -18.88 -11.20 -35.15
C PRO A 126 -18.39 -12.65 -35.15
N GLY A 127 -19.23 -13.57 -34.64
CA GLY A 127 -18.91 -14.99 -34.57
C GLY A 127 -18.51 -15.58 -35.94
N PRO A 128 -17.82 -16.72 -35.98
CA PRO A 128 -17.44 -17.34 -37.24
C PRO A 128 -18.71 -17.67 -38.04
N GLY A 129 -18.89 -16.99 -39.16
CA GLY A 129 -19.93 -17.27 -40.15
C GLY A 129 -19.65 -18.54 -40.95
#